data_AF-A0A965P944-F1
#
_entry.id   AF-A0A965P944-F1
#
_cell.length_a   1.000
_cell.length_b   1.000
_cell.length_c   1.000
_cell.angle_alpha   90.00
_cell.angle_beta   90.00
_cell.angle_gamma   90.00
#
_symmetry.space_group_name_H-M   'P 1'
#
loop_
_entity.id
_entity.type
_entity.pdbx_description
1 polymer ?
#
loop_
_entity_poly.entity_id
_entity_poly.type
_entity_poly.pdbx_seq_one_letter_code
_entity_poly.pdbx_strand_id
1 'polypeptide(L)'
;MIAVVYPSLFNTRPDATIDSWAQLVGMLSNHRENADKERAAMWSPVSLVDGGTRRNAAVGTVNALVLDVDGGTAYADIRPRLNGHDWIAYSTHSHRPDSERFHVVVRLSEPVNGEDWAARYDVIRGAFGVGDVLRAPCHSYFVPQHRPGAEWFIEVGNMEER
;
A
#
# COMPACT_ATOMS: atom_id res chain seq x y z
N MET A 1 -12.93 3.05 9.67
CA MET A 1 -12.03 3.47 8.58
C MET A 1 -10.59 3.05 8.88
N ILE A 2 -9.97 2.35 7.94
CA ILE A 2 -8.57 1.92 7.95
C ILE A 2 -7.75 2.43 6.75
N ALA A 3 -8.43 2.90 5.69
CA ALA A 3 -7.79 3.49 4.51
C ALA A 3 -8.73 4.49 3.84
N VAL A 4 -8.15 5.36 3.02
CA VAL A 4 -8.85 6.37 2.21
C VAL A 4 -8.44 6.28 0.75
N VAL A 5 -9.36 6.65 -0.14
CA VAL A 5 -9.15 6.64 -1.60
C VAL A 5 -9.29 8.07 -2.13
N TYR A 6 -8.41 8.42 -3.06
CA TYR A 6 -8.40 9.69 -3.78
C TYR A 6 -8.68 9.44 -5.26
N PRO A 7 -9.49 10.27 -5.93
CA PRO A 7 -9.84 10.06 -7.34
C PRO A 7 -8.63 10.03 -8.29
N SER A 8 -7.57 10.78 -7.97
CA SER A 8 -6.34 10.86 -8.75
C SER A 8 -5.17 11.38 -7.91
N LEU A 9 -3.98 11.44 -8.50
CA LEU A 9 -2.81 12.03 -7.82
C LEU A 9 -2.95 13.52 -7.50
N PHE A 10 -3.81 14.23 -8.23
CA PHE A 10 -4.04 15.67 -8.07
C PHE A 10 -5.05 15.99 -6.95
N ASN A 11 -5.78 14.98 -6.46
CA ASN A 11 -6.78 15.16 -5.42
C ASN A 11 -6.16 15.00 -4.03
N THR A 12 -6.50 15.91 -3.12
CA THR A 12 -6.06 15.86 -1.71
C THR A 12 -7.20 15.52 -0.75
N ARG A 13 -8.46 15.63 -1.17
CA ARG A 13 -9.62 15.16 -0.42
C ARG A 13 -9.96 13.74 -0.86
N PRO A 14 -10.13 12.80 0.07
CA PRO A 14 -10.63 11.49 -0.31
C PRO A 14 -12.10 11.58 -0.72
N ASP A 15 -12.52 10.72 -1.65
CA ASP A 15 -13.91 10.58 -2.09
C ASP A 15 -14.54 9.27 -1.60
N ALA A 16 -13.72 8.32 -1.15
CA ALA A 16 -14.15 7.09 -0.52
C ALA A 16 -13.25 6.68 0.65
N THR A 17 -13.83 5.86 1.52
CA THR A 17 -13.21 5.37 2.75
C THR A 17 -13.40 3.86 2.84
N ILE A 18 -12.40 3.17 3.36
CA ILE A 18 -12.41 1.72 3.54
C ILE A 18 -12.43 1.42 5.04
N ASP A 19 -13.36 0.60 5.50
CA ASP A 19 -13.60 0.40 6.94
C ASP A 19 -13.02 -0.88 7.52
N SER A 20 -12.68 -1.85 6.68
CA SER A 20 -12.16 -3.15 7.11
C SER A 20 -11.06 -3.68 6.22
N TRP A 21 -10.24 -4.59 6.76
CA TRP A 21 -9.18 -5.26 6.01
C TRP A 21 -9.75 -6.03 4.81
N ALA A 22 -10.88 -6.72 4.98
CA ALA A 22 -11.54 -7.44 3.89
C ALA A 22 -11.96 -6.52 2.73
N GLN A 23 -12.48 -5.33 3.03
CA GLN A 23 -12.79 -4.33 1.99
C GLN A 23 -11.52 -3.80 1.32
N LEU A 24 -10.44 -3.59 2.08
CA LEU A 24 -9.16 -3.13 1.52
C LEU A 24 -8.56 -4.18 0.57
N VAL A 25 -8.49 -5.44 1.01
CA VAL A 25 -8.08 -6.57 0.16
C VAL A 25 -8.97 -6.64 -1.07
N GLY A 26 -10.30 -6.61 -0.91
CA GLY A 26 -11.24 -6.63 -2.03
C GLY A 26 -10.96 -5.50 -3.04
N MET A 27 -10.72 -4.27 -2.59
CA MET A 27 -10.35 -3.15 -3.46
C MET A 27 -9.02 -3.40 -4.17
N LEU A 28 -7.98 -3.81 -3.42
CA LEU A 28 -6.62 -4.02 -3.92
C LEU A 28 -6.45 -5.33 -4.71
N SER A 29 -7.46 -6.20 -4.73
CA SER A 29 -7.50 -7.39 -5.60
C SER A 29 -7.97 -7.07 -7.03
N ASN A 30 -8.34 -5.82 -7.32
CA ASN A 30 -8.77 -5.41 -8.66
C ASN A 30 -7.64 -4.71 -9.43
N HIS A 31 -6.88 -5.47 -10.21
CA HIS A 31 -5.86 -4.91 -11.11
C HIS A 31 -6.49 -4.39 -12.41
N ARG A 32 -6.16 -3.15 -12.79
CA ARG A 32 -6.73 -2.51 -13.99
C ARG A 32 -5.68 -2.21 -15.05
N GLU A 33 -5.98 -2.57 -16.29
CA GLU A 33 -5.19 -2.08 -17.42
C GLU A 33 -5.38 -0.56 -17.55
N ASN A 34 -4.29 0.18 -17.66
CA ASN A 34 -4.32 1.62 -17.77
C ASN A 34 -3.14 2.15 -18.60
N ALA A 35 -3.45 2.86 -19.69
CA ALA A 35 -2.45 3.51 -20.51
C ALA A 35 -1.87 4.78 -19.84
N ASP A 36 -2.67 5.47 -19.01
CA ASP A 36 -2.31 6.73 -18.36
C ASP A 36 -2.30 6.57 -16.83
N LYS A 37 -1.12 6.22 -16.30
CA LYS A 37 -0.88 5.95 -14.87
C LYS A 37 -1.47 7.03 -13.96
N GLU A 38 -1.39 8.29 -14.37
CA GLU A 38 -1.72 9.45 -13.55
C GLU A 38 -3.23 9.67 -13.36
N ARG A 39 -4.04 9.06 -14.23
CA ARG A 39 -5.51 9.08 -14.12
C ARG A 39 -6.06 8.04 -13.15
N ALA A 40 -5.24 7.12 -12.67
CA ALA A 40 -5.69 6.13 -11.71
C ALA A 40 -5.92 6.75 -10.33
N ALA A 41 -6.88 6.17 -9.61
CA ALA A 41 -7.10 6.47 -8.21
C ALA A 41 -5.84 6.18 -7.38
N MET A 42 -5.70 6.93 -6.29
CA MET A 42 -4.71 6.64 -5.26
C MET A 42 -5.42 6.20 -4.00
N TRP A 43 -4.69 5.54 -3.11
CA TRP A 43 -5.18 5.19 -1.79
C TRP A 43 -4.06 5.39 -0.76
N SER A 44 -4.43 5.47 0.51
CA SER A 44 -3.47 5.57 1.61
C SER A 44 -3.95 4.71 2.79
N PRO A 45 -3.06 3.97 3.49
CA PRO A 45 -3.41 3.06 4.58
C PRO A 45 -3.70 3.80 5.90
N VAL A 46 -4.39 4.94 5.82
CA VAL A 46 -4.58 5.85 6.94
C VAL A 46 -6.04 6.10 7.23
N SER A 47 -6.31 6.42 8.49
CA SER A 47 -7.52 7.08 8.93
C SER A 47 -7.21 8.57 9.06
N LEU A 48 -8.02 9.42 8.42
CA LEU A 48 -7.88 10.87 8.55
C LEU A 48 -8.73 11.38 9.71
N VAL A 49 -8.29 12.48 10.33
CA VAL A 49 -9.16 13.28 11.21
C VAL A 49 -10.34 13.84 10.41
N ASP A 50 -11.42 14.20 11.09
CA ASP A 50 -12.63 14.69 10.42
C ASP A 50 -12.33 15.91 9.52
N GLY A 51 -12.85 15.89 8.29
CA GLY A 51 -12.56 16.90 7.26
C GLY A 51 -11.10 16.94 6.75
N GLY A 52 -10.26 15.99 7.18
CA GLY A 52 -8.86 15.87 6.84
C GLY A 52 -8.58 15.72 5.34
N THR A 53 -7.34 15.99 4.95
CA THR A 53 -6.86 15.84 3.57
C THR A 53 -5.55 15.06 3.55
N ARG A 54 -5.02 14.74 2.36
CA ARG A 54 -3.73 14.09 2.16
C ARG A 54 -2.56 14.97 2.62
N ARG A 55 -2.37 15.07 3.94
CA ARG A 55 -1.28 15.79 4.62
C ARG A 55 -0.96 15.08 5.94
N ASN A 56 0.30 15.12 6.35
CA ASN A 56 0.76 14.43 7.57
C ASN A 56 -0.07 14.83 8.81
N ALA A 57 -0.31 16.13 9.00
CA ALA A 57 -1.04 16.65 10.16
C ALA A 57 -2.54 16.24 10.21
N ALA A 58 -3.07 15.67 9.13
CA ALA A 58 -4.45 15.18 9.10
C ALA A 58 -4.55 13.66 9.29
N VAL A 59 -3.42 12.96 9.44
CA VAL A 59 -3.41 11.51 9.70
C VAL A 59 -3.68 11.27 11.18
N GLY A 60 -4.80 10.62 11.48
CA GLY A 60 -5.09 10.12 12.82
C GLY A 60 -4.28 8.87 13.12
N THR A 61 -4.44 7.83 12.30
CA THR A 61 -3.70 6.57 12.43
C THR A 61 -3.24 6.02 11.08
N VAL A 62 -2.16 5.25 11.10
CA VAL A 62 -1.68 4.38 10.03
C VAL A 62 -2.04 2.95 10.39
N ASN A 63 -2.74 2.24 9.50
CA ASN A 63 -3.34 0.93 9.76
C ASN A 63 -2.64 -0.23 9.03
N ALA A 64 -1.81 0.07 8.05
CA ALA A 64 -1.00 -0.91 7.33
C ALA A 64 0.37 -0.31 6.97
N LEU A 65 1.40 -1.15 6.97
CA LEU A 65 2.68 -0.84 6.34
C LEU A 65 2.57 -1.12 4.84
N VAL A 66 3.11 -0.23 4.01
CA VAL A 66 3.29 -0.52 2.58
C VAL A 66 4.78 -0.51 2.27
N LEU A 67 5.28 -1.67 1.83
CA LEU A 67 6.62 -1.84 1.29
C LEU A 67 6.55 -1.52 -0.21
N ASP A 68 7.13 -0.38 -0.61
CA ASP A 68 7.19 0.03 -2.01
C ASP A 68 8.50 -0.44 -2.63
N VAL A 69 8.44 -1.48 -3.47
CA VAL A 69 9.62 -2.07 -4.09
C VAL A 69 9.71 -1.58 -5.53
N ASP A 70 10.67 -0.69 -5.79
CA ASP A 70 10.80 -0.01 -7.08
C ASP A 70 11.89 -0.61 -8.01
N GLY A 71 12.41 -1.79 -7.63
CA GLY A 71 13.35 -2.60 -8.40
C GLY A 71 14.43 -3.27 -7.53
N GLY A 72 15.18 -4.20 -8.12
CA GLY A 72 16.37 -4.80 -7.49
C GLY A 72 16.11 -5.84 -6.39
N THR A 73 14.85 -6.18 -6.12
CA THR A 73 14.46 -7.27 -5.22
C THR A 73 13.34 -8.06 -5.88
N ALA A 74 13.49 -9.38 -6.00
CA ALA A 74 12.44 -10.23 -6.51
C ALA A 74 11.38 -10.46 -5.44
N TYR A 75 10.11 -10.54 -5.84
CA TYR A 75 9.00 -10.79 -4.93
C TYR A 75 9.15 -12.12 -4.17
N ALA A 76 9.72 -13.13 -4.84
CA ALA A 76 10.03 -14.43 -4.23
C ALA A 76 10.96 -14.33 -3.01
N ASP A 77 11.84 -13.32 -2.95
CA ASP A 77 12.78 -13.12 -1.82
C ASP A 77 12.10 -12.49 -0.60
N ILE A 78 10.98 -11.81 -0.81
CA ILE A 78 10.21 -11.10 0.22
C ILE A 78 9.12 -12.00 0.78
N ARG A 79 8.47 -12.80 -0.08
CA ARG A 79 7.32 -13.63 0.26
C ARG A 79 7.49 -14.44 1.56
N PRO A 80 8.64 -15.11 1.84
CA PRO A 80 8.83 -15.84 3.09
C PRO A 80 8.81 -14.97 4.35
N ARG A 81 9.14 -13.68 4.25
CA ARG A 81 9.13 -12.71 5.37
C ARG A 81 7.73 -12.24 5.72
N LEU A 82 6.73 -12.57 4.89
CA LEU A 82 5.32 -12.22 5.10
C LEU A 82 4.57 -13.28 5.90
N ASN A 83 5.19 -14.44 6.16
CA ASN A 83 4.61 -15.52 6.94
C ASN A 83 4.21 -15.04 8.34
N GLY A 84 2.99 -15.39 8.77
CA GLY A 84 2.45 -14.95 10.06
C GLY A 84 1.89 -13.53 10.06
N HIS A 85 1.68 -12.91 8.89
CA HIS A 85 0.99 -11.64 8.73
C HIS A 85 -0.21 -11.74 7.78
N ASP A 86 -1.19 -10.84 7.94
CA ASP A 86 -2.18 -10.59 6.89
C ASP A 86 -1.58 -9.59 5.89
N TRP A 87 -1.58 -9.94 4.61
CA TRP A 87 -0.98 -9.09 3.58
C TRP A 87 -1.63 -9.22 2.20
N ILE A 88 -1.42 -8.21 1.36
CA ILE A 88 -1.69 -8.27 -0.08
C ILE A 88 -0.51 -7.64 -0.84
N ALA A 89 -0.03 -8.35 -1.85
CA ALA A 89 1.00 -7.87 -2.77
C ALA A 89 0.41 -7.66 -4.16
N TYR A 90 0.84 -6.61 -4.84
CA TYR A 90 0.42 -6.36 -6.23
C TYR A 90 1.50 -5.62 -7.01
N SER A 91 1.65 -5.99 -8.28
CA SER A 91 2.58 -5.31 -9.18
C SER A 91 2.15 -3.86 -9.46
N THR A 92 3.12 -2.97 -9.67
CA THR A 92 2.84 -1.58 -10.06
C THR A 92 2.78 -1.41 -11.58
N HIS A 93 2.34 -0.24 -12.04
CA HIS A 93 2.30 0.11 -13.47
C HIS A 93 3.66 -0.04 -14.18
N SER A 94 4.75 0.13 -13.43
CA SER A 94 6.10 0.06 -13.95
C SER A 94 6.71 -1.34 -13.94
N HIS A 95 6.02 -2.34 -13.40
CA HIS A 95 6.47 -3.72 -13.32
C HIS A 95 6.83 -4.28 -14.70
N ARG A 96 7.91 -5.07 -14.74
CA ARG A 96 8.34 -5.87 -15.88
C ARG A 96 8.95 -7.18 -15.35
N PRO A 97 8.94 -8.29 -16.12
CA PRO A 97 9.54 -9.55 -15.69
C PRO A 97 11.04 -9.46 -15.36
N ASP A 98 11.76 -8.55 -16.02
CA ASP A 98 13.19 -8.27 -15.80
C ASP A 98 13.45 -7.17 -14.76
N SER A 99 12.40 -6.50 -14.28
CA SER A 99 12.46 -5.41 -13.32
C SER A 99 11.18 -5.40 -12.48
N GLU A 100 11.14 -6.29 -11.49
CA GLU A 100 9.98 -6.41 -10.63
C GLU A 100 9.77 -5.13 -9.82
N ARG A 101 8.55 -4.60 -9.90
CA ARG A 101 8.09 -3.47 -9.08
C ARG A 101 6.72 -3.76 -8.52
N PHE A 102 6.55 -3.61 -7.22
CA PHE A 102 5.33 -4.03 -6.55
C PHE A 102 5.20 -3.34 -5.19
N HIS A 103 3.97 -3.28 -4.70
CA HIS A 103 3.70 -2.95 -3.32
C HIS A 103 3.39 -4.22 -2.54
N VAL A 104 3.87 -4.31 -1.31
CA VAL A 104 3.36 -5.27 -0.32
C VAL A 104 2.70 -4.49 0.81
N VAL A 105 1.41 -4.71 1.00
CA VAL A 105 0.62 -4.11 2.06
C VAL A 105 0.51 -5.12 3.19
N VAL A 106 1.11 -4.82 4.33
CA VAL A 106 1.07 -5.66 5.52
C VAL A 106 0.19 -4.99 6.57
N ARG A 107 -0.85 -5.70 7.02
CA ARG A 107 -1.74 -5.21 8.06
C ARG A 107 -0.98 -5.06 9.37
N LEU A 108 -1.13 -3.91 10.03
CA LEU A 108 -0.62 -3.74 11.39
C LEU A 108 -1.58 -4.41 12.38
N SER A 109 -1.05 -5.16 13.35
CA SER A 109 -1.86 -5.73 14.43
C SER A 109 -2.50 -4.65 15.29
N GLU A 110 -1.79 -3.53 15.46
CA GLU A 110 -2.25 -2.32 16.14
C GLU A 110 -1.97 -1.09 15.25
N PRO A 111 -2.97 -0.22 15.03
CA PRO A 111 -2.74 1.04 14.32
C PRO A 111 -1.70 1.91 15.05
N VAL A 112 -0.90 2.65 14.28
CA VAL A 112 0.09 3.59 14.80
C VAL A 112 -0.46 5.01 14.66
N ASN A 113 -0.37 5.85 15.69
CA ASN A 113 -0.78 7.25 15.58
C ASN A 113 0.05 7.96 14.50
N GLY A 114 -0.58 8.86 13.75
CA GLY A 114 0.07 9.60 12.67
C GLY A 114 1.30 10.39 13.13
N GLU A 115 1.26 10.94 14.34
CA GLU A 115 2.38 11.68 14.95
C GLU A 115 3.57 10.78 15.32
N ASP A 116 3.31 9.52 15.67
CA ASP A 116 4.33 8.55 16.08
C ASP A 116 4.93 7.79 14.90
N TRP A 117 4.30 7.85 13.72
CA TRP A 117 4.65 7.02 12.56
C TRP A 117 6.13 7.14 12.18
N ALA A 118 6.65 8.36 12.07
CA ALA A 118 8.03 8.57 11.63
C ALA A 118 9.07 7.93 12.56
N ALA A 119 8.78 7.89 13.87
CA ALA A 119 9.65 7.27 14.87
C ALA A 119 9.54 5.74 14.88
N ARG A 120 8.37 5.20 14.54
CA ARG A 120 8.09 3.75 14.55
C ARG A 120 8.42 3.08 13.21
N TYR A 121 8.43 3.84 12.11
CA TYR A 121 8.54 3.35 10.74
C TYR A 121 9.72 2.40 10.54
N ASP A 122 10.93 2.79 10.94
CA ASP A 122 12.13 1.99 10.69
C ASP A 122 12.11 0.66 11.43
N VAL A 123 11.55 0.64 12.64
CA VAL A 123 11.44 -0.58 13.45
C VAL A 123 10.48 -1.55 12.76
N ILE A 124 9.31 -1.07 12.34
CA ILE A 124 8.29 -1.90 11.69
C ILE A 124 8.80 -2.37 10.31
N ARG A 125 9.32 -1.45 9.48
CA ARG A 125 9.89 -1.78 8.16
C ARG A 125 11.10 -2.70 8.27
N GLY A 126 11.92 -2.53 9.31
CA GLY A 126 13.13 -3.30 9.55
C GLY A 126 12.88 -4.82 9.65
N ALA A 127 11.70 -5.23 10.11
CA ALA A 127 11.29 -6.64 10.12
C ALA A 127 11.21 -7.27 8.72
N PHE A 128 10.94 -6.46 7.69
CA PHE A 128 10.82 -6.91 6.30
C PHE A 128 12.07 -6.63 5.46
N GLY A 129 12.84 -5.59 5.80
CA GLY A 129 14.19 -5.35 5.28
C GLY A 129 14.27 -5.01 3.78
N VAL A 130 13.20 -4.47 3.18
CA VAL A 130 13.07 -4.21 1.73
C VAL A 130 12.22 -2.96 1.44
N GLY A 131 12.24 -2.52 0.17
CA GLY A 131 11.47 -1.40 -0.35
C GLY A 131 12.10 -0.02 -0.13
N ASP A 132 11.44 1.03 -0.55
CA ASP A 132 11.87 2.40 -0.33
C ASP A 132 11.60 2.85 1.12
N VAL A 133 12.21 3.97 1.51
CA VAL A 133 12.05 4.57 2.83
C VAL A 133 11.00 5.69 2.74
N LEU A 134 9.78 5.39 3.18
CA LEU A 134 8.61 6.28 3.09
C LEU A 134 8.08 6.63 4.49
N ARG A 135 8.75 7.57 5.16
CA ARG A 135 8.41 7.99 6.55
C ARG A 135 7.21 8.94 6.66
N ALA A 136 6.70 9.46 5.56
CA ALA A 136 5.56 10.37 5.59
C ALA A 136 4.26 9.57 5.82
N PRO A 137 3.53 9.76 6.93
CA PRO A 137 2.33 8.99 7.20
C PRO A 137 1.23 9.21 6.16
N CYS A 138 1.16 10.38 5.51
CA CYS A 138 0.16 10.65 4.48
C CYS A 138 0.52 10.11 3.09
N HIS A 139 1.57 9.29 2.96
CA HIS A 139 1.97 8.74 1.68
C HIS A 139 0.80 7.96 1.05
N SER A 140 0.63 8.14 -0.25
CA SER A 140 -0.43 7.50 -1.02
C SER A 140 0.14 6.75 -2.19
N TYR A 141 -0.44 5.60 -2.48
CA TYR A 141 -0.03 4.67 -3.52
C TYR A 141 -1.10 4.62 -4.60
N PHE A 142 -0.71 4.33 -5.84
CA PHE A 142 -1.71 4.01 -6.85
C PHE A 142 -2.43 2.71 -6.50
N VAL A 143 -3.74 2.66 -6.80
CA VAL A 143 -4.47 1.39 -6.81
C VAL A 143 -3.83 0.45 -7.86
N PRO A 144 -3.97 -0.88 -7.72
CA PRO A 144 -3.34 -1.84 -8.62
C PRO A 144 -3.67 -1.57 -10.09
N GLN A 145 -2.63 -1.35 -10.90
CA GLN A 145 -2.77 -1.04 -12.33
C GLN A 145 -1.53 -1.44 -13.13
N HIS A 146 -1.71 -1.77 -14.42
CA HIS A 146 -0.64 -2.18 -15.34
C HIS A 146 -0.75 -1.48 -16.70
N ARG A 147 0.34 -1.45 -17.46
CA ARG A 147 0.34 -0.99 -18.86
C ARG A 147 -0.45 -1.94 -19.76
N PRO A 148 -0.99 -1.46 -20.90
CA PRO A 148 -1.63 -2.34 -21.87
C PRO A 148 -0.78 -3.53 -22.28
N GLY A 149 -1.35 -4.73 -22.14
CA GLY A 149 -0.68 -5.99 -22.48
C GLY A 149 0.53 -6.37 -21.61
N ALA A 150 0.79 -5.65 -20.51
CA ALA A 150 1.89 -6.00 -19.60
C ALA A 150 1.49 -7.12 -18.63
N GLU A 151 2.46 -7.95 -18.24
CA GLU A 151 2.28 -8.90 -17.15
C GLU A 151 2.07 -8.17 -15.82
N TRP A 152 1.25 -8.77 -14.97
CA TRP A 152 0.93 -8.24 -13.65
C TRP A 152 0.60 -9.40 -12.71
N PHE A 153 0.67 -9.12 -11.41
CA PHE A 153 0.29 -10.09 -10.39
C PHE A 153 -0.43 -9.43 -9.23
N ILE A 154 -1.22 -10.25 -8.54
CA ILE A 154 -1.79 -9.99 -7.22
C ILE A 154 -1.66 -11.30 -6.43
N GLU A 155 -1.24 -11.19 -5.19
CA GLU A 155 -1.26 -12.31 -4.25
C GLU A 155 -1.74 -11.83 -2.89
N VAL A 156 -2.51 -12.67 -2.19
CA VAL A 156 -3.05 -12.40 -0.86
C VAL A 156 -2.59 -13.53 0.05
N GLY A 157 -2.09 -13.18 1.23
CA GLY A 157 -1.77 -14.14 2.27
C GLY A 157 -2.39 -13.73 3.60
N ASN A 158 -2.55 -14.71 4.47
CA ASN A 158 -3.15 -14.55 5.79
C ASN A 158 -2.29 -15.23 6.86
N MET A 159 -2.54 -14.88 8.12
CA MET A 159 -1.76 -15.41 9.25
C MET A 159 -1.86 -16.93 9.48
N GLU A 160 -2.80 -17.62 8.82
CA GLU A 160 -3.08 -19.05 9.04
C GLU A 160 -2.18 -19.99 8.22
N GLU A 161 -1.47 -19.47 7.20
CA GLU A 161 -0.53 -20.26 6.40
C GLU A 161 0.77 -20.54 7.19
N ARG A 162 0.79 -21.67 7.89
CA ARG A 162 1.98 -22.30 8.49
C ARG A 162 2.24 -23.67 7.90
#